data_AF-A0A6N7KS42-F1
#
_entry.id   AF-A0A6N7KS42-F1
#
_cell.length_a   1.000
_cell.length_b   1.000
_cell.length_c   1.000
_cell.angle_alpha   90.00
_cell.angle_beta   90.00
_cell.angle_gamma   90.00
#
_symmetry.space_group_name_H-M   'P 1'
#
loop_
_entity.id
_entity.type
_entity.pdbx_description
1 polymer ?
#
loop_
_entity_poly.entity_id
_entity_poly.type
_entity_poly.pdbx_seq_one_letter_code
_entity_poly.pdbx_strand_id
1 'polypeptide(L)'
;MFAAVIPTLFIQRGIRKGTLEDRHVGHRQRRLTVIPFIMGSVATSFAVMLRLDAPADLTAMVAAMFASLIPILVITVWWKVSVHTAVASGAVICLAIALGPWWLLLYPLVAVIGWSRVVLRDHTTAQTIVGAMVGALTAGLTFWLAR
;
A
#
# COMPACT_ATOMS: atom_id res chain seq x y z
N MET A 1 0.60 11.82 0.82
CA MET A 1 1.85 12.59 0.72
C MET A 1 3.07 11.78 1.14
N PHE A 2 3.10 11.21 2.36
CA PHE A 2 4.21 10.39 2.86
C PHE A 2 4.48 9.10 2.06
N ALA A 3 3.44 8.40 1.60
CA ALA A 3 3.60 7.17 0.82
C ALA A 3 3.88 7.37 -0.69
N ALA A 4 3.72 8.60 -1.22
CA ALA A 4 3.72 8.83 -2.66
C ALA A 4 4.66 9.95 -3.10
N VAL A 5 4.64 11.11 -2.43
CA VAL A 5 5.39 12.32 -2.83
C VAL A 5 6.83 12.27 -2.34
N ILE A 6 7.07 11.90 -1.07
CA ILE A 6 8.43 11.77 -0.53
C ILE A 6 9.25 10.70 -1.28
N PRO A 7 8.72 9.50 -1.57
CA PRO A 7 9.45 8.46 -2.29
C PRO A 7 9.68 8.82 -3.75
N THR A 8 8.72 9.43 -4.44
CA THR A 8 8.93 9.89 -5.82
C THR A 8 9.96 10.99 -5.91
N LEU A 9 9.96 11.95 -4.97
CA LEU A 9 10.99 12.99 -4.91
C LEU A 9 12.39 12.42 -4.58
N PHE A 10 12.47 11.42 -3.71
CA PHE A 10 13.73 10.74 -3.40
C PHE A 10 14.26 9.95 -4.60
N ILE A 11 13.39 9.20 -5.28
CA ILE A 11 13.70 8.47 -6.52
C ILE A 11 14.15 9.45 -7.61
N GLN A 12 13.44 10.57 -7.79
CA GLN A 12 13.82 11.59 -8.78
C GLN A 12 15.16 12.25 -8.45
N ARG A 13 15.46 12.51 -7.17
CA ARG A 13 16.76 13.04 -6.74
C ARG A 13 17.89 12.02 -6.92
N GLY A 14 17.64 10.74 -6.67
CA GLY A 14 18.62 9.68 -6.90
C GLY A 14 18.89 9.42 -8.39
N ILE A 15 17.88 9.57 -9.25
CA ILE A 15 18.05 9.51 -10.72
C ILE A 15 18.87 10.72 -11.19
N ARG A 16 18.59 11.93 -10.68
CA ARG A 16 19.33 13.15 -11.05
C ARG A 16 20.78 13.18 -10.55
N LYS A 17 21.13 12.41 -9.51
CA LYS A 17 22.49 12.34 -8.96
C LYS A 17 23.37 11.26 -9.61
N GLY A 18 22.88 10.54 -10.62
CA GLY A 18 23.61 9.44 -11.27
C GLY A 18 23.81 8.20 -10.40
N THR A 19 23.46 8.23 -9.11
CA THR A 19 23.56 7.07 -8.20
C THR A 19 22.50 6.00 -8.42
N LEU A 20 21.45 6.31 -9.20
CA LEU A 20 20.46 5.35 -9.67
C LEU A 20 20.58 5.10 -11.19
N GLU A 21 21.68 5.50 -11.82
CA GLU A 21 22.07 5.02 -13.15
C GLU A 21 22.83 3.71 -13.02
N ASP A 22 22.13 2.67 -12.59
CA ASP A 22 22.50 1.35 -13.07
C ASP A 22 21.22 0.65 -13.47
N ARG A 23 21.00 0.66 -14.78
CA ARG A 23 20.00 -0.14 -15.50
C ARG A 23 20.12 -1.65 -15.20
N HIS A 24 21.19 -2.06 -14.50
CA HIS A 24 21.52 -3.42 -14.10
C HIS A 24 21.27 -3.74 -12.61
N VAL A 25 20.94 -2.77 -11.75
CA VAL A 25 20.47 -3.07 -10.39
C VAL A 25 19.04 -3.58 -10.50
N GLY A 26 18.91 -4.91 -10.60
CA GLY A 26 17.67 -5.60 -10.95
C GLY A 26 16.47 -5.05 -10.19
N HIS A 27 15.33 -4.96 -10.88
CA HIS A 27 14.06 -4.40 -10.39
C HIS A 27 13.64 -4.87 -8.98
N ARG A 28 14.18 -5.99 -8.49
CA ARG A 28 14.01 -6.54 -7.14
C ARG A 28 14.80 -5.78 -6.06
N GLN A 29 16.09 -5.49 -6.29
CA GLN A 29 16.95 -4.76 -5.34
C GLN A 29 16.39 -3.35 -5.08
N ARG A 30 15.94 -2.67 -6.15
CA ARG A 30 15.31 -1.34 -6.06
C ARG A 30 14.02 -1.35 -5.23
N ARG A 31 13.22 -2.43 -5.29
CA ARG A 31 12.01 -2.58 -4.46
C ARG A 31 12.36 -2.80 -2.99
N LEU A 32 13.40 -3.59 -2.72
CA LEU A 32 13.87 -3.90 -1.37
C LEU A 32 14.51 -2.68 -0.67
N THR A 33 14.98 -1.68 -1.39
CA THR A 33 15.44 -0.41 -0.79
C THR A 33 14.32 0.62 -0.65
N VAL A 34 13.44 0.72 -1.65
CA VAL A 34 12.38 1.76 -1.67
C VAL A 34 11.24 1.44 -0.71
N ILE A 35 10.83 0.17 -0.58
CA ILE A 35 9.68 -0.19 0.27
C ILE A 35 9.95 0.05 1.77
N PRO A 36 11.10 -0.32 2.35
CA PRO A 36 11.40 -0.02 3.76
C PRO A 36 11.46 1.49 4.05
N PHE A 37 11.94 2.28 3.09
CA PHE A 37 11.95 3.74 3.22
C PHE A 37 10.53 4.32 3.25
N ILE A 38 9.64 3.81 2.40
CA ILE A 38 8.20 4.14 2.44
C ILE A 38 7.60 3.74 3.79
N MET A 39 7.92 2.54 4.30
CA MET A 39 7.46 2.08 5.60
C MET A 39 7.93 3.01 6.72
N GLY A 40 9.18 3.47 6.72
CA GLY A 40 9.68 4.44 7.70
C GLY A 40 8.95 5.79 7.63
N SER A 41 8.63 6.25 6.41
CA SER A 41 7.86 7.48 6.20
C SER A 41 6.40 7.36 6.67
N VAL A 42 5.77 6.20 6.48
CA VAL A 42 4.41 5.94 6.98
C VAL A 42 4.41 5.75 8.50
N ALA A 43 5.42 5.06 9.06
CA ALA A 43 5.58 4.87 10.50
C ALA A 43 5.77 6.21 11.24
N THR A 44 6.54 7.13 10.68
CA THR A 44 6.70 8.48 11.23
C THR A 44 5.39 9.27 11.20
N SER A 45 4.61 9.18 10.12
CA SER A 45 3.27 9.77 10.06
C SER A 45 2.32 9.17 11.12
N PHE A 46 2.37 7.87 11.33
CA PHE A 46 1.57 7.18 12.36
C PHE A 46 1.96 7.63 13.77
N ALA A 47 3.26 7.72 14.05
CA ALA A 47 3.78 8.21 15.34
C ALA A 47 3.40 9.67 15.62
N VAL A 48 3.29 10.52 14.58
CA VAL A 48 2.79 11.89 14.72
C VAL A 48 1.29 11.90 15.02
N MET A 49 0.49 11.06 14.37
CA MET A 49 -0.95 10.96 14.64
C MET A 49 -1.26 10.51 16.08
N LEU A 50 -0.51 9.54 16.60
CA LEU A 50 -0.64 9.06 17.98
C LEU A 50 -0.32 10.15 19.02
N ARG A 51 0.47 11.16 18.66
CA ARG A 51 0.80 12.29 19.56
C ARG A 51 -0.23 13.43 19.52
N LEU A 52 -1.15 13.43 18.56
CA LEU A 52 -2.07 14.54 18.30
C LEU A 52 -3.53 14.23 18.69
N ASP A 53 -3.79 13.18 19.48
CA ASP A 53 -5.14 12.74 19.87
C ASP A 53 -6.11 12.65 18.68
N ALA A 54 -5.64 12.04 17.58
CA ALA A 54 -6.46 11.85 16.40
C ALA A 54 -7.66 10.92 16.68
N PRO A 55 -8.84 11.16 16.07
CA PRO A 55 -10.03 10.33 16.27
C PRO A 55 -9.72 8.84 16.09
N ALA A 56 -10.30 7.99 16.94
CA ALA A 56 -9.99 6.55 17.00
C ALA A 56 -10.11 5.87 15.62
N ASP A 57 -11.15 6.20 14.84
CA ASP A 57 -11.35 5.68 13.49
C ASP A 57 -10.23 6.10 12.51
N LEU A 58 -9.71 7.33 12.65
CA LEU A 58 -8.59 7.81 11.83
C LEU A 58 -7.31 7.02 12.16
N THR A 59 -7.05 6.83 13.45
CA THR A 59 -5.89 6.07 13.96
C THR A 59 -5.95 4.60 13.56
N ALA A 60 -7.13 3.98 13.69
CA ALA A 60 -7.40 2.62 13.23
C ALA A 60 -7.17 2.48 11.72
N MET A 61 -7.59 3.46 10.92
CA MET A 61 -7.39 3.41 9.47
C MET A 61 -5.90 3.48 9.10
N VAL A 62 -5.12 4.35 9.73
CA VAL A 62 -3.67 4.43 9.45
C VAL A 62 -2.94 3.19 9.95
N ALA A 63 -3.33 2.63 11.10
CA ALA A 63 -2.81 1.37 11.61
C ALA A 63 -3.09 0.21 10.64
N ALA A 64 -4.31 0.13 10.13
CA ALA A 64 -4.72 -0.87 9.14
C ALA A 64 -3.94 -0.74 7.82
N MET A 65 -3.76 0.49 7.33
CA MET A 65 -2.92 0.73 6.16
C MET A 65 -1.48 0.27 6.43
N PHE A 66 -0.87 0.65 7.56
CA PHE A 66 0.49 0.26 7.90
C PHE A 66 0.66 -1.25 8.05
N ALA A 67 -0.26 -1.92 8.75
CA ALA A 67 -0.27 -3.36 8.94
C ALA A 67 -0.31 -4.11 7.59
N SER A 68 -1.07 -3.61 6.61
CA SER A 68 -1.14 -4.20 5.28
C SER A 68 0.20 -4.17 4.51
N LEU A 69 1.12 -3.23 4.80
CA LEU A 69 2.44 -3.19 4.16
C LEU A 69 3.33 -4.37 4.55
N ILE A 70 3.17 -4.94 5.74
CA ILE A 70 4.00 -6.04 6.24
C ILE A 70 3.86 -7.29 5.34
N PRO A 71 2.66 -7.87 5.16
CA PRO A 71 2.49 -9.04 4.30
C PRO A 71 2.75 -8.72 2.84
N ILE A 72 2.43 -7.50 2.36
CA ILE A 72 2.76 -7.09 1.00
C ILE A 72 4.28 -7.11 0.78
N LEU A 73 5.07 -6.60 1.73
CA LEU A 73 6.53 -6.61 1.65
C LEU A 73 7.04 -8.05 1.67
N VAL A 74 6.58 -8.88 2.61
CA VAL A 74 6.99 -10.29 2.74
C VAL A 74 6.71 -11.05 1.43
N ILE A 75 5.51 -10.92 0.88
CA ILE A 75 5.17 -11.62 -0.37
C ILE A 75 5.99 -11.03 -1.53
N THR A 76 6.12 -9.70 -1.61
CA THR A 76 6.84 -9.02 -2.71
C THR A 76 8.34 -9.35 -2.75
N VAL A 77 8.94 -9.82 -1.65
CA VAL A 77 10.30 -10.38 -1.66
C VAL A 77 10.38 -11.57 -2.62
N TRP A 78 9.37 -12.44 -2.66
CA TRP A 78 9.36 -13.70 -3.41
C TRP A 78 8.54 -13.62 -4.70
N TRP A 79 7.40 -12.93 -4.67
CA TRP A 79 6.45 -12.82 -5.76
C TRP A 79 5.76 -11.46 -5.74
N LYS A 80 5.92 -10.68 -6.81
CA LYS A 80 5.51 -9.27 -6.88
C LYS A 80 3.99 -9.11 -6.73
N VAL A 81 3.51 -8.58 -5.60
CA VAL A 81 2.09 -8.29 -5.39
C VAL A 81 1.77 -6.84 -5.75
N SER A 82 0.53 -6.58 -6.21
CA SER A 82 0.07 -5.22 -6.50
C SER A 82 -0.34 -4.48 -5.22
N VAL A 83 0.50 -3.52 -4.81
CA VAL A 83 0.21 -2.60 -3.70
C VAL A 83 -1.05 -1.77 -3.98
N HIS A 84 -1.27 -1.37 -5.24
CA HIS A 84 -2.42 -0.52 -5.62
C HIS A 84 -3.75 -1.22 -5.36
N THR A 85 -3.86 -2.50 -5.73
CA THR A 85 -5.07 -3.27 -5.49
C THR A 85 -5.21 -3.63 -4.02
N ALA A 86 -4.11 -3.87 -3.31
CA ALA A 86 -4.13 -4.09 -1.86
C ALA A 86 -4.66 -2.88 -1.08
N VAL A 87 -4.10 -1.70 -1.32
CA VAL A 87 -4.52 -0.46 -0.66
C VAL A 87 -5.96 -0.10 -1.01
N ALA A 88 -6.34 -0.20 -2.27
CA ALA A 88 -7.71 0.11 -2.70
C ALA A 88 -8.73 -0.85 -2.04
N SER A 89 -8.44 -2.16 -2.07
CA SER A 89 -9.29 -3.18 -1.45
C SER A 89 -9.39 -3.01 0.07
N GLY A 90 -8.26 -2.75 0.74
CA GLY A 90 -8.24 -2.45 2.17
C GLY A 90 -9.09 -1.24 2.55
N ALA A 91 -8.99 -0.14 1.79
CA ALA A 91 -9.81 1.05 2.01
C ALA A 91 -11.31 0.77 1.85
N VAL A 92 -11.71 -0.01 0.84
CA VAL A 92 -13.11 -0.41 0.65
C VAL A 92 -13.63 -1.22 1.84
N ILE A 93 -12.83 -2.14 2.38
CA ILE A 93 -13.21 -2.93 3.56
C ILE A 93 -13.29 -2.05 4.82
N CYS A 94 -12.34 -1.14 5.05
CA CYS A 94 -12.41 -0.21 6.17
C CYS A 94 -13.68 0.66 6.10
N LEU A 95 -14.03 1.17 4.91
CA LEU A 95 -15.28 1.92 4.70
C LEU A 95 -16.51 1.04 4.98
N ALA A 96 -16.50 -0.21 4.54
CA ALA A 96 -17.60 -1.14 4.78
C ALA A 96 -17.81 -1.44 6.27
N ILE A 97 -16.72 -1.56 7.04
CA ILE A 97 -16.76 -1.75 8.49
C ILE A 97 -17.23 -0.46 9.19
N ALA A 98 -16.68 0.69 8.80
CA ALA A 98 -16.95 1.98 9.44
C ALA A 98 -18.37 2.49 9.21
N LEU A 99 -18.82 2.45 7.94
CA LEU A 99 -19.99 3.16 7.44
C LEU A 99 -21.09 2.23 6.88
N GLY A 100 -20.87 0.92 6.90
CA GLY A 100 -21.85 -0.11 6.52
C GLY A 100 -21.56 -0.82 5.20
N PRO A 101 -22.23 -1.96 4.93
CA PRO A 101 -21.86 -2.87 3.84
C PRO A 101 -22.05 -2.29 2.43
N TRP A 102 -22.82 -1.22 2.25
CA TRP A 102 -23.03 -0.57 0.96
C TRP A 102 -21.74 -0.11 0.29
N TRP A 103 -20.69 0.19 1.06
CA TRP A 103 -19.40 0.58 0.54
C TRP A 103 -18.67 -0.53 -0.24
N LEU A 104 -19.10 -1.80 -0.10
CA LEU A 104 -18.62 -2.91 -0.94
C LEU A 104 -18.96 -2.71 -2.42
N LEU A 105 -19.93 -1.85 -2.76
CA LEU A 105 -20.23 -1.46 -4.14
C LEU A 105 -19.07 -0.74 -4.84
N LEU A 106 -18.00 -0.37 -4.13
CA LEU A 106 -16.78 0.18 -4.71
C LEU A 106 -15.79 -0.87 -5.24
N TYR A 107 -16.02 -2.18 -5.04
CA TYR A 107 -15.16 -3.23 -5.60
C TYR A 107 -14.98 -3.18 -7.14
N PRO A 108 -15.95 -2.74 -7.96
CA PRO A 108 -15.71 -2.48 -9.37
C PRO A 108 -14.55 -1.50 -9.63
N LEU A 109 -14.33 -0.49 -8.76
CA LEU A 109 -13.17 0.40 -8.88
C LEU A 109 -11.86 -0.35 -8.61
N VAL A 110 -11.85 -1.26 -7.64
CA VAL A 110 -10.68 -2.12 -7.37
C VAL A 110 -10.37 -2.99 -8.59
N ALA A 111 -11.39 -3.51 -9.27
CA ALA A 111 -11.24 -4.25 -10.51
C ALA A 111 -10.67 -3.38 -11.66
N VAL A 112 -11.14 -2.14 -11.81
CA VAL A 112 -10.59 -1.18 -12.79
C VAL A 112 -9.13 -0.84 -12.50
N ILE A 113 -8.77 -0.66 -11.23
CA ILE A 113 -7.37 -0.47 -10.80
C ILE A 113 -6.53 -1.69 -11.16
N GLY A 114 -7.02 -2.90 -10.87
CA GLY A 114 -6.35 -4.15 -11.24
C GLY A 114 -6.16 -4.27 -12.75
N TRP A 115 -7.21 -4.03 -13.53
CA TRP A 115 -7.18 -4.03 -14.99
C TRP A 115 -6.12 -3.08 -15.54
N SER A 116 -6.08 -1.83 -15.04
CA SER A 116 -5.08 -0.85 -15.44
C SER A 116 -3.65 -1.37 -15.23
N ARG A 117 -3.38 -2.05 -14.10
CA ARG A 117 -2.05 -2.61 -13.80
C ARG A 117 -1.68 -3.78 -14.70
N VAL A 118 -2.66 -4.56 -15.15
CA VAL A 118 -2.45 -5.65 -16.11
C VAL A 118 -2.21 -5.10 -17.52
N VAL A 119 -3.01 -4.14 -17.97
CA VAL A 119 -2.87 -3.51 -19.29
C VAL A 119 -1.55 -2.78 -19.44
N LEU A 120 -1.10 -2.08 -18.38
CA LEU A 120 0.20 -1.42 -18.35
C LEU A 120 1.39 -2.41 -18.25
N ARG A 121 1.12 -3.73 -18.19
CA ARG A 121 2.11 -4.81 -18.03
C ARG A 121 2.96 -4.67 -16.76
N ASP A 122 2.46 -3.93 -15.78
CA ASP A 122 3.11 -3.80 -14.48
C ASP A 122 2.88 -5.05 -13.64
N HIS A 123 1.72 -5.71 -13.76
CA HIS A 123 1.35 -6.86 -12.96
C HIS A 123 0.57 -7.92 -13.76
N THR A 124 0.55 -9.15 -13.27
CA THR A 124 -0.38 -10.18 -13.78
C THR A 124 -1.71 -10.13 -13.04
N THR A 125 -2.77 -10.70 -13.63
CA THR A 125 -4.09 -10.80 -12.99
C THR A 125 -4.00 -11.46 -11.60
N ALA A 126 -3.23 -12.54 -11.48
CA ALA A 126 -2.99 -13.21 -10.20
C ALA A 126 -2.36 -12.27 -9.15
N GLN A 127 -1.38 -11.45 -9.54
CA GLN A 127 -0.74 -10.48 -8.63
C GLN A 127 -1.71 -9.38 -8.17
N THR A 128 -2.66 -9.00 -9.03
CA THR A 128 -3.70 -8.02 -8.68
C THR A 128 -4.74 -8.58 -7.73
N ILE A 129 -5.18 -9.83 -7.95
CA ILE A 129 -6.15 -10.54 -7.11
C ILE A 129 -5.56 -10.80 -5.73
N VAL A 130 -4.35 -11.37 -5.66
CA VAL A 130 -3.70 -11.64 -4.37
C VAL A 130 -3.43 -10.34 -3.62
N GLY A 131 -3.06 -9.26 -4.32
CA GLY A 131 -2.96 -7.94 -3.71
C GLY A 131 -4.27 -7.50 -3.05
N ALA A 132 -5.38 -7.58 -3.78
CA ALA A 132 -6.69 -7.20 -3.26
C ALA A 132 -7.10 -8.05 -2.04
N MET A 133 -6.85 -9.36 -2.07
CA MET A 133 -7.17 -10.27 -0.95
C MET A 133 -6.32 -9.97 0.29
N VAL A 134 -5.00 -9.84 0.11
CA VAL A 134 -4.08 -9.52 1.22
C VAL A 134 -4.46 -8.18 1.84
N GLY A 135 -4.72 -7.15 1.02
CA GLY A 135 -5.12 -5.84 1.49
C GLY A 135 -6.46 -5.85 2.24
N ALA A 136 -7.48 -6.52 1.69
CA ALA A 136 -8.79 -6.65 2.33
C ALA A 136 -8.70 -7.33 3.70
N LEU A 137 -8.02 -8.48 3.77
CA LEU A 137 -7.93 -9.26 5.00
C LEU A 137 -7.14 -8.54 6.08
N THR A 138 -5.99 -7.98 5.71
CA THR A 138 -5.07 -7.37 6.68
C THR A 138 -5.58 -6.03 7.16
N ALA A 139 -5.99 -5.14 6.25
CA ALA A 139 -6.56 -3.85 6.64
C ALA A 139 -7.90 -4.04 7.35
N GLY A 140 -8.76 -4.94 6.87
CA GLY A 140 -10.04 -5.23 7.50
C GLY A 140 -9.91 -5.77 8.92
N LEU A 141 -9.04 -6.77 9.13
CA LEU A 141 -8.81 -7.34 10.46
C LEU A 141 -8.20 -6.30 11.41
N THR A 142 -7.18 -5.57 10.98
CA THR A 142 -6.55 -4.54 11.82
C THR A 142 -7.50 -3.40 12.15
N PHE A 143 -8.28 -2.93 11.17
CA PHE A 143 -9.26 -1.86 11.40
C PHE A 143 -10.38 -2.31 12.35
N TRP A 144 -10.89 -3.53 12.17
CA TRP A 144 -11.92 -4.10 13.05
C TRP A 144 -11.42 -4.27 14.50
N LEU A 145 -10.16 -4.67 14.69
CA LEU A 145 -9.57 -4.82 16.03
C LEU A 145 -9.23 -3.50 16.71
N ALA A 146 -8.99 -2.43 15.93
CA ALA A 146 -8.54 -1.13 16.44
C ALA A 146 -9.68 -0.13 16.69
N ARG A 147 -10.91 -0.47 16.31
CA ARG A 147 -12.13 0.31 16.53
C ARG A 147 -12.88 -0.22 17.75
#